data_AF-A0A1V5X9F2-F1
#
_entry.id   AF-A0A1V5X9F2-F1
#
_cell.length_a   1.000
_cell.length_b   1.000
_cell.length_c   1.000
_cell.angle_alpha   90.00
_cell.angle_beta   90.00
_cell.angle_gamma   90.00
#
_symmetry.space_group_name_H-M   'P 1'
#
loop_
_entity.id
_entity.type
_entity.pdbx_description
1 polymer ?
#
loop_
_entity_poly.entity_id
_entity_poly.type
_entity_poly.pdbx_seq_one_letter_code
_entity_poly.pdbx_strand_id
1 'polypeptide(L)'
;MKHVKEICCVLAGVFISTIIWGYFMYLIPVGSVDGVTLRKYQLNERLNRSAGNTVKSIGKEIAFEKAMNNLKISIKESEVDKEFNEMLERYGGSDEVEEIMLDMMGNTDSLRQSVKNGMLKQKAIEYFAGKETIMPDNIQSFYEQHKNDYGDFDSDYQKIRTDCAMEAGAEKYEEYIRTYEEKVTIKIY
;
A
#
# COMPACT_ATOMS: atom_id res chain seq x y z
N MET A 1 44.81 -2.12 -45.78
CA MET A 1 43.94 -0.95 -45.51
C MET A 1 42.58 -0.97 -46.23
N LYS A 2 42.45 -1.49 -47.47
CA LYS A 2 41.14 -1.56 -48.16
C LYS A 2 40.11 -2.46 -47.45
N HIS A 3 40.50 -3.67 -47.07
CA HIS A 3 39.60 -4.64 -46.42
C HIS A 3 39.11 -4.21 -45.02
N VAL A 4 39.85 -3.34 -44.32
CA VAL A 4 39.43 -2.80 -43.02
C VAL A 4 38.27 -1.82 -43.17
N LYS A 5 38.25 -1.01 -44.26
CA LYS A 5 37.12 -0.12 -44.54
C LYS A 5 35.86 -0.89 -44.94
N GLU A 6 36.01 -1.95 -45.71
CA GLU A 6 34.90 -2.81 -46.14
C GLU A 6 34.24 -3.52 -44.92
N ILE A 7 35.05 -4.06 -44.01
CA ILE A 7 34.56 -4.70 -42.78
C ILE A 7 33.86 -3.69 -41.85
N CYS A 8 34.40 -2.48 -41.68
CA CYS A 8 33.75 -1.45 -40.88
C CYS A 8 32.39 -1.00 -41.44
N CYS A 9 32.24 -0.91 -42.77
CA CYS A 9 30.96 -0.57 -43.39
C CYS A 9 29.90 -1.68 -43.18
N VAL A 10 30.31 -2.95 -43.26
CA VAL A 10 29.40 -4.08 -43.00
C VAL A 10 28.97 -4.12 -41.54
N LEU A 11 29.89 -3.92 -40.59
CA LEU A 11 29.57 -3.88 -39.16
C LEU A 11 28.67 -2.69 -38.81
N ALA A 12 28.90 -1.51 -39.39
CA ALA A 12 28.02 -0.37 -39.22
C ALA A 12 26.61 -0.64 -39.79
N GLY A 13 26.50 -1.33 -40.93
CA GLY A 13 25.21 -1.75 -41.49
C GLY A 13 24.44 -2.73 -40.60
N VAL A 14 25.13 -3.70 -39.99
CA VAL A 14 24.55 -4.65 -39.02
C VAL A 14 24.10 -3.92 -37.74
N PHE A 15 24.88 -2.95 -37.26
CA PHE A 15 24.54 -2.17 -36.09
C PHE A 15 23.32 -1.25 -36.33
N ILE A 16 23.24 -0.61 -37.49
CA ILE A 16 22.10 0.24 -37.85
C ILE A 16 20.83 -0.62 -38.05
N SER A 17 20.95 -1.78 -38.73
CA SER A 17 19.79 -2.66 -38.95
C SER A 17 19.25 -3.28 -37.65
N THR A 18 20.10 -3.59 -36.67
CA THR A 18 19.65 -4.07 -35.34
C THR A 18 18.96 -2.97 -34.52
N ILE A 19 19.42 -1.72 -34.60
CA ILE A 19 18.74 -0.58 -33.98
C ILE A 19 17.37 -0.33 -34.64
N ILE A 20 17.32 -0.37 -35.97
CA ILE A 20 16.06 -0.20 -36.73
C ILE A 20 15.08 -1.33 -36.41
N TRP A 21 15.54 -2.58 -36.33
CA TRP A 21 14.72 -3.73 -35.94
C TRP A 21 14.19 -3.59 -34.51
N GLY A 22 15.04 -3.14 -33.58
CA GLY A 22 14.65 -2.82 -32.20
C GLY A 22 13.51 -1.79 -32.16
N TYR A 23 13.62 -0.70 -32.92
CA TYR A 23 12.57 0.31 -33.04
C TYR A 23 11.28 -0.22 -33.70
N PHE A 24 11.40 -1.04 -34.74
CA PHE A 24 10.24 -1.66 -35.39
C PHE A 24 9.46 -2.58 -34.46
N MET A 25 10.15 -3.30 -33.58
CA MET A 25 9.53 -4.14 -32.54
C MET A 25 8.68 -3.34 -31.53
N TYR A 26 9.03 -2.07 -31.26
CA TYR A 26 8.23 -1.20 -30.38
C TYR A 26 6.92 -0.71 -31.03
N LEU A 27 6.87 -0.65 -32.37
CA LEU A 27 5.72 -0.14 -33.13
C LEU A 27 4.71 -1.22 -33.53
N ILE A 28 4.97 -2.49 -33.18
CA ILE A 28 4.10 -3.63 -33.51
C ILE A 28 2.70 -3.42 -32.89
N PRO A 29 1.62 -3.55 -33.69
CA PRO A 29 0.26 -3.53 -33.17
C PRO A 29 -0.01 -4.78 -32.34
N VAL A 30 -0.54 -4.59 -31.14
CA VAL A 30 -0.88 -5.67 -30.19
C VAL A 30 -2.38 -5.88 -30.04
N GLY A 31 -3.20 -4.96 -30.56
CA GLY A 31 -4.65 -5.08 -30.60
C GLY A 31 -5.30 -3.81 -31.16
N SER A 32 -6.63 -3.80 -31.29
CA SER A 32 -7.39 -2.60 -31.64
C SER A 32 -8.73 -2.56 -30.92
N VAL A 33 -9.15 -1.39 -30.45
CA VAL A 33 -10.47 -1.16 -29.87
C VAL A 33 -11.08 0.05 -30.59
N ASP A 34 -12.26 -0.13 -31.17
CA ASP A 34 -13.01 0.91 -31.90
C ASP A 34 -12.15 1.69 -32.93
N GLY A 35 -11.43 0.96 -33.77
CA GLY A 35 -10.57 1.54 -34.81
C GLY A 35 -9.23 2.12 -34.33
N VAL A 36 -8.99 2.23 -33.02
CA VAL A 36 -7.71 2.68 -32.46
C VAL A 36 -6.78 1.48 -32.27
N THR A 37 -5.64 1.50 -32.96
CA THR A 37 -4.61 0.43 -32.86
C THR A 37 -3.76 0.63 -31.61
N LEU A 38 -3.84 -0.30 -30.67
CA LEU A 38 -2.98 -0.40 -29.50
C LEU A 38 -1.60 -0.94 -29.93
N ARG A 39 -0.54 -0.20 -29.61
CA ARG A 39 0.85 -0.58 -29.97
C ARG A 39 1.61 -1.10 -28.76
N LYS A 40 2.59 -1.98 -29.00
CA LYS A 40 3.36 -2.65 -27.94
C LYS A 40 4.02 -1.70 -26.96
N TYR A 41 4.52 -0.54 -27.39
CA TYR A 41 5.11 0.45 -26.48
C TYR A 41 4.08 1.04 -25.50
N GLN A 42 2.84 1.28 -25.93
CA GLN A 42 1.78 1.83 -25.07
C GLN A 42 1.33 0.79 -24.04
N LEU A 43 1.28 -0.49 -24.46
CA LEU A 43 1.02 -1.60 -23.57
C LEU A 43 2.16 -1.77 -22.55
N ASN A 44 3.41 -1.78 -22.98
CA ASN A 44 4.57 -1.91 -22.10
C ASN A 44 4.75 -0.71 -21.16
N GLU A 45 4.45 0.51 -21.61
CA GLU A 45 4.51 1.70 -20.76
C GLU A 45 3.43 1.65 -19.66
N ARG A 46 2.21 1.23 -20.00
CA ARG A 46 1.14 1.03 -19.02
C ARG A 46 1.44 -0.14 -18.09
N LEU A 47 1.96 -1.26 -18.61
CA LEU A 47 2.38 -2.40 -17.81
C LEU A 47 3.55 -2.06 -16.90
N ASN A 48 4.54 -1.27 -17.34
CA ASN A 48 5.67 -0.86 -16.50
C ASN A 48 5.27 0.18 -15.46
N ARG A 49 4.37 1.12 -15.78
CA ARG A 49 3.81 2.04 -14.78
C ARG A 49 2.94 1.30 -13.77
N SER A 50 2.12 0.34 -14.23
CA SER A 50 1.31 -0.51 -13.37
C SER A 50 2.19 -1.43 -12.51
N ALA A 51 3.20 -2.08 -13.09
CA ALA A 51 4.12 -2.99 -12.40
C ALA A 51 5.04 -2.24 -11.42
N GLY A 52 5.50 -1.04 -11.75
CA GLY A 52 6.24 -0.19 -10.82
C GLY A 52 5.39 0.19 -9.59
N ASN A 53 4.10 0.47 -9.80
CA ASN A 53 3.15 0.71 -8.71
C ASN A 53 2.85 -0.59 -7.92
N THR A 54 2.72 -1.73 -8.59
CA THR A 54 2.50 -3.03 -7.94
C THR A 54 3.71 -3.47 -7.10
N VAL A 55 4.93 -3.36 -7.62
CA VAL A 55 6.16 -3.69 -6.87
C VAL A 55 6.33 -2.77 -5.68
N LYS A 56 6.04 -1.47 -5.83
CA LYS A 56 6.03 -0.53 -4.71
C LYS A 56 4.97 -0.88 -3.67
N SER A 57 3.77 -1.30 -4.09
CA SER A 57 2.69 -1.74 -3.20
C SER A 57 3.09 -2.99 -2.41
N ILE A 58 3.62 -4.01 -3.08
CA ILE A 58 4.13 -5.24 -2.44
C ILE A 58 5.28 -4.91 -1.49
N GLY A 59 6.17 -4.00 -1.90
CA GLY A 59 7.26 -3.52 -1.05
C GLY A 59 6.77 -2.85 0.24
N LYS A 60 5.70 -2.04 0.15
CA LYS A 60 5.04 -1.43 1.32
C LYS A 60 4.39 -2.49 2.22
N GLU A 61 3.71 -3.49 1.66
CA GLU A 61 3.13 -4.59 2.43
C GLU A 61 4.19 -5.38 3.20
N ILE A 62 5.28 -5.77 2.53
CA ILE A 62 6.41 -6.46 3.17
C ILE A 62 7.06 -5.58 4.24
N ALA A 63 7.21 -4.28 3.98
CA ALA A 63 7.75 -3.34 4.97
C ALA A 63 6.84 -3.25 6.20
N PHE A 64 5.52 -3.17 6.00
CA PHE A 64 4.54 -3.17 7.07
C PHE A 64 4.61 -4.46 7.92
N GLU A 65 4.61 -5.64 7.29
CA GLU A 65 4.73 -6.91 8.01
C GLU A 65 6.01 -6.99 8.84
N LYS A 66 7.14 -6.56 8.27
CA LYS A 66 8.41 -6.51 9.01
C LYS A 66 8.38 -5.51 10.16
N ALA A 67 7.74 -4.37 9.97
CA ALA A 67 7.56 -3.36 11.02
C ALA A 67 6.76 -3.95 12.20
N MET A 68 5.65 -4.64 11.93
CA MET A 68 4.85 -5.30 12.96
C MET A 68 5.64 -6.39 13.70
N ASN A 69 6.41 -7.20 12.96
CA ASN A 69 7.30 -8.20 13.55
C ASN A 69 8.37 -7.59 14.47
N ASN A 70 8.96 -6.44 14.09
CA ASN A 70 9.94 -5.74 14.93
C ASN A 70 9.32 -5.20 16.22
N LEU A 71 8.06 -4.77 16.17
CA LEU A 71 7.27 -4.39 17.35
C LEU A 71 6.78 -5.61 18.15
N LYS A 72 6.98 -6.83 17.65
CA LYS A 72 6.45 -8.10 18.19
C LYS A 72 4.92 -8.11 18.29
N ILE A 73 4.27 -7.43 17.37
CA ILE A 73 2.82 -7.36 17.27
C ILE A 73 2.36 -8.46 16.31
N SER A 74 1.44 -9.28 16.77
CA SER A 74 0.87 -10.38 15.99
C SER A 74 -0.60 -10.57 16.31
N ILE A 75 -1.31 -11.23 15.40
CA ILE A 75 -2.73 -11.54 15.49
C ILE A 75 -2.90 -12.99 15.09
N LYS A 76 -3.72 -13.72 15.83
CA LYS A 76 -4.07 -15.10 15.48
C LYS A 76 -5.05 -15.08 14.33
N GLU A 77 -4.93 -16.03 13.39
CA GLU A 77 -5.87 -16.14 12.27
C GLU A 77 -7.32 -16.29 12.73
N SER A 78 -7.57 -16.95 13.86
CA SER A 78 -8.91 -17.04 14.45
C SER A 78 -9.51 -15.70 14.88
N GLU A 79 -8.68 -14.73 15.30
CA GLU A 79 -9.15 -13.37 15.61
C GLU A 79 -9.51 -12.62 14.32
N VAL A 80 -8.72 -12.84 13.25
CA VAL A 80 -9.00 -12.26 11.92
C VAL A 80 -10.31 -12.83 11.37
N ASP A 81 -10.51 -14.15 11.44
CA ASP A 81 -11.74 -14.80 10.96
C ASP A 81 -12.97 -14.28 11.70
N LYS A 82 -12.84 -14.07 13.01
CA LYS A 82 -13.92 -13.51 13.81
C LYS A 82 -14.28 -12.09 13.35
N GLU A 83 -13.31 -11.18 13.28
CA GLU A 83 -13.55 -9.79 12.86
C GLU A 83 -14.06 -9.72 11.42
N PHE A 84 -13.52 -10.57 10.54
CA PHE A 84 -13.96 -10.67 9.15
C PHE A 84 -15.41 -11.12 9.07
N ASN A 85 -15.81 -12.16 9.80
CA ASN A 85 -17.20 -12.63 9.81
C ASN A 85 -18.15 -11.58 10.40
N GLU A 86 -17.77 -10.90 11.49
CA GLU A 86 -18.56 -9.79 12.06
C GLU A 86 -18.69 -8.61 11.07
N MET A 87 -17.67 -8.36 10.26
CA MET A 87 -17.77 -7.43 9.13
C MET A 87 -18.75 -7.95 8.07
N LEU A 88 -18.63 -9.20 7.62
CA LEU A 88 -19.55 -9.77 6.63
C LEU A 88 -21.01 -9.65 7.08
N GLU A 89 -21.30 -9.99 8.35
CA GLU A 89 -22.65 -9.88 8.92
C GLU A 89 -23.20 -8.45 8.89
N ARG A 90 -22.36 -7.44 9.17
CA ARG A 90 -22.74 -6.02 9.09
C ARG A 90 -23.08 -5.56 7.67
N TYR A 91 -22.53 -6.23 6.65
CA TYR A 91 -22.72 -5.91 5.24
C TYR A 91 -23.71 -6.85 4.53
N GLY A 92 -24.53 -7.62 5.28
CA GLY A 92 -25.59 -8.45 4.69
C GLY A 92 -25.21 -9.92 4.47
N GLY A 93 -24.01 -10.33 4.88
CA GLY A 93 -23.52 -11.71 4.80
C GLY A 93 -22.43 -11.91 3.74
N SER A 94 -21.91 -13.13 3.66
CA SER A 94 -20.80 -13.48 2.76
C SER A 94 -21.16 -13.27 1.28
N ASP A 95 -22.36 -13.68 0.87
CA ASP A 95 -22.80 -13.65 -0.53
C ASP A 95 -22.89 -12.21 -1.06
N GLU A 96 -23.47 -11.29 -0.26
CA GLU A 96 -23.59 -9.87 -0.61
C GLU A 96 -22.22 -9.21 -0.74
N VAL A 97 -21.30 -9.50 0.19
CA VAL A 97 -19.93 -8.96 0.14
C VAL A 97 -19.16 -9.54 -1.04
N GLU A 98 -19.36 -10.82 -1.38
CA GLU A 98 -18.73 -11.42 -2.56
C GLU A 98 -19.21 -10.75 -3.85
N GLU A 99 -20.50 -10.48 -3.98
CA GLU A 99 -21.07 -9.75 -5.12
C GLU A 99 -20.48 -8.33 -5.23
N ILE A 100 -20.41 -7.58 -4.12
CA ILE A 100 -19.78 -6.26 -4.07
C ILE A 100 -18.29 -6.35 -4.49
N MET A 101 -17.57 -7.35 -4.00
CA MET A 101 -16.16 -7.52 -4.34
C MET A 101 -15.97 -7.85 -5.81
N LEU A 102 -16.82 -8.71 -6.39
CA LEU A 102 -16.79 -9.02 -7.83
C LEU A 102 -17.05 -7.78 -8.69
N ASP A 103 -18.03 -6.95 -8.32
CA ASP A 103 -18.33 -5.69 -9.00
C ASP A 103 -17.15 -4.71 -8.95
N MET A 104 -16.38 -4.72 -7.86
CA MET A 104 -15.17 -3.91 -7.68
C MET A 104 -13.90 -4.54 -8.28
N MET A 105 -14.02 -5.69 -8.97
CA MET A 105 -12.88 -6.50 -9.44
C MET A 105 -11.91 -6.92 -8.30
N GLY A 106 -12.41 -7.01 -7.08
CA GLY A 106 -11.70 -7.44 -5.89
C GLY A 106 -11.87 -8.94 -5.61
N ASN A 107 -11.30 -9.39 -4.50
CA ASN A 107 -11.56 -10.72 -3.95
C ASN A 107 -11.61 -10.67 -2.41
N THR A 108 -12.35 -11.62 -1.84
CA THR A 108 -12.60 -11.74 -0.40
C THR A 108 -11.32 -12.01 0.41
N ASP A 109 -10.33 -12.69 -0.18
CA ASP A 109 -9.02 -12.90 0.47
C ASP A 109 -8.26 -11.58 0.69
N SER A 110 -8.28 -10.68 -0.30
CA SER A 110 -7.65 -9.35 -0.21
C SER A 110 -8.37 -8.46 0.80
N LEU A 111 -9.70 -8.64 0.92
CA LEU A 111 -10.48 -7.99 1.95
C LEU A 111 -10.13 -8.52 3.34
N ARG A 112 -10.01 -9.85 3.51
CA ARG A 112 -9.58 -10.48 4.76
C ARG A 112 -8.18 -10.02 5.18
N GLN A 113 -7.25 -9.92 4.22
CA GLN A 113 -5.91 -9.39 4.45
C GLN A 113 -5.95 -7.92 4.86
N SER A 114 -6.84 -7.11 4.26
CA SER A 114 -7.07 -5.72 4.67
C SER A 114 -7.58 -5.62 6.12
N VAL A 115 -8.49 -6.50 6.53
CA VAL A 115 -8.96 -6.59 7.92
C VAL A 115 -7.80 -6.91 8.87
N LYS A 116 -7.01 -7.94 8.55
CA LYS A 116 -5.83 -8.31 9.34
C LYS A 116 -4.85 -7.13 9.49
N ASN A 117 -4.55 -6.43 8.40
CA ASN A 117 -3.66 -5.28 8.41
C ASN A 117 -4.23 -4.11 9.23
N GLY A 118 -5.54 -3.88 9.16
CA GLY A 118 -6.25 -2.90 9.99
C GLY A 118 -6.12 -3.23 11.49
N MET A 119 -6.34 -4.49 11.87
CA MET A 119 -6.18 -4.92 13.26
C MET A 119 -4.72 -4.82 13.74
N LEU A 120 -3.75 -5.18 12.90
CA LEU A 120 -2.32 -5.03 13.22
C LEU A 120 -1.94 -3.57 13.44
N LYS A 121 -2.42 -2.67 12.57
CA LYS A 121 -2.26 -1.21 12.74
C LYS A 121 -2.86 -0.76 14.06
N GLN A 122 -4.10 -1.16 14.38
CA GLN A 122 -4.76 -0.80 15.63
C GLN A 122 -3.95 -1.25 16.86
N LYS A 123 -3.47 -2.51 16.89
CA LYS A 123 -2.60 -2.99 17.97
C LYS A 123 -1.29 -2.21 18.07
N ALA A 124 -0.75 -1.72 16.95
CA ALA A 124 0.45 -0.89 16.95
C ALA A 124 0.20 0.50 17.53
N ILE A 125 -0.94 1.12 17.20
CA ILE A 125 -1.38 2.38 17.81
C ILE A 125 -1.52 2.21 19.32
N GLU A 126 -2.20 1.15 19.78
CA GLU A 126 -2.35 0.83 21.20
C GLU A 126 -1.00 0.61 21.90
N TYR A 127 -0.07 -0.06 21.22
CA TYR A 127 1.29 -0.27 21.74
C TYR A 127 2.03 1.05 21.96
N PHE A 128 1.92 2.02 21.04
CA PHE A 128 2.54 3.33 21.21
C PHE A 128 1.78 4.17 22.25
N ALA A 129 0.45 4.19 22.20
CA ALA A 129 -0.40 4.88 23.18
C ALA A 129 -0.09 4.43 24.62
N GLY A 130 0.09 3.12 24.84
CA GLY A 130 0.43 2.56 26.15
C GLY A 130 1.84 2.91 26.65
N LYS A 131 2.71 3.45 25.79
CA LYS A 131 4.05 3.93 26.15
C LYS A 131 4.13 5.43 26.34
N GLU A 132 3.14 6.16 25.85
CA GLU A 132 3.11 7.61 25.95
C GLU A 132 2.71 8.07 27.36
N THR A 133 3.47 9.02 27.89
CA THR A 133 3.12 9.68 29.15
C THR A 133 2.35 10.96 28.82
N ILE A 134 1.03 10.88 28.85
CA ILE A 134 0.17 12.04 28.54
C ILE A 134 0.17 13.02 29.70
N MET A 135 0.68 14.23 29.45
CA MET A 135 0.67 15.33 30.40
C MET A 135 -0.74 15.92 30.54
N PRO A 136 -1.15 16.39 31.74
CA PRO A 136 -2.46 17.01 31.96
C PRO A 136 -2.78 18.14 30.96
N ASP A 137 -1.78 18.98 30.63
CA ASP A 137 -1.93 20.09 29.68
C ASP A 137 -2.30 19.61 28.27
N ASN A 138 -1.81 18.43 27.86
CA ASN A 138 -2.13 17.83 26.57
C ASN A 138 -3.59 17.33 26.55
N ILE A 139 -4.09 16.80 27.67
CA ILE A 139 -5.47 16.33 27.82
C ILE A 139 -6.44 17.52 27.73
N GLN A 140 -6.11 18.62 28.42
CA GLN A 140 -6.87 19.87 28.37
C GLN A 140 -6.93 20.41 26.94
N SER A 141 -5.77 20.51 26.28
CA SER A 141 -5.66 21.01 24.90
C SER A 141 -6.43 20.13 23.91
N PHE A 142 -6.36 18.80 24.09
CA PHE A 142 -7.08 17.84 23.27
C PHE A 142 -8.60 17.99 23.42
N TYR A 143 -9.09 18.09 24.67
CA TYR A 143 -10.51 18.37 24.92
C TYR A 143 -10.95 19.67 24.23
N GLU A 144 -10.16 20.73 24.32
CA GLU A 144 -10.50 22.02 23.73
C GLU A 144 -10.67 21.96 22.20
N GLN A 145 -9.90 21.11 21.52
CA GLN A 145 -10.01 20.90 20.08
C GLN A 145 -11.20 20.02 19.70
N HIS A 146 -11.63 19.12 20.61
CA HIS A 146 -12.67 18.12 20.39
C HIS A 146 -13.91 18.31 21.26
N LYS A 147 -14.18 19.55 21.72
CA LYS A 147 -15.28 19.84 22.67
C LYS A 147 -16.65 19.31 22.23
N ASN A 148 -16.89 19.17 20.94
CA ASN A 148 -18.16 18.67 20.40
C ASN A 148 -18.36 17.16 20.62
N ASP A 149 -17.28 16.42 20.92
CA ASP A 149 -17.27 14.96 21.07
C ASP A 149 -17.44 14.51 22.54
N TYR A 150 -17.44 15.46 23.47
CA TYR A 150 -17.48 15.24 24.91
C TYR A 150 -18.53 16.13 25.58
N GLY A 151 -19.06 15.70 26.73
CA GLY A 151 -20.03 16.45 27.50
C GLY A 151 -19.35 17.46 28.43
N ASP A 152 -18.79 16.97 29.53
CA ASP A 152 -18.09 17.78 30.53
C ASP A 152 -16.71 17.19 30.79
N PHE A 153 -15.69 18.05 30.86
CA PHE A 153 -14.29 17.65 30.97
C PHE A 153 -14.01 16.75 32.18
N ASP A 154 -14.54 17.09 33.35
CA ASP A 154 -14.28 16.34 34.58
C ASP A 154 -15.00 14.98 34.53
N SER A 155 -16.22 14.96 34.00
CA SER A 155 -17.01 13.73 33.85
C SER A 155 -16.41 12.75 32.84
N ASP A 156 -15.85 13.27 31.74
CA ASP A 156 -15.32 12.49 30.63
C ASP A 156 -13.79 12.35 30.68
N TYR A 157 -13.12 12.83 31.74
CA TYR A 157 -11.66 12.96 31.82
C TYR A 157 -10.91 11.68 31.42
N GLN A 158 -11.37 10.50 31.89
CA GLN A 158 -10.71 9.23 31.55
C GLN A 158 -10.87 8.85 30.08
N LYS A 159 -12.03 9.17 29.49
CA LYS A 159 -12.29 8.94 28.06
C LYS A 159 -11.41 9.88 27.23
N ILE A 160 -11.43 11.18 27.55
CA ILE A 160 -10.60 12.21 26.91
C ILE A 160 -9.11 11.83 26.99
N ARG A 161 -8.64 11.39 28.17
CA ARG A 161 -7.26 10.95 28.35
C ARG A 161 -6.93 9.75 27.47
N THR A 162 -7.83 8.78 27.37
CA THR A 162 -7.64 7.58 26.54
C THR A 162 -7.58 7.96 25.06
N ASP A 163 -8.52 8.78 24.60
CA ASP A 163 -8.59 9.22 23.21
C ASP A 163 -7.37 10.09 22.84
N CYS A 164 -6.93 10.96 23.74
CA CYS A 164 -5.69 11.72 23.61
C CYS A 164 -4.45 10.80 23.51
N ALA A 165 -4.38 9.74 24.32
CA ALA A 165 -3.30 8.77 24.25
C ALA A 165 -3.33 7.98 22.92
N MET A 166 -4.51 7.64 22.43
CA MET A 166 -4.69 6.94 21.16
C MET A 166 -4.27 7.82 19.97
N GLU A 167 -4.59 9.11 19.98
CA GLU A 167 -4.14 10.05 18.96
C GLU A 167 -2.61 10.19 18.96
N ALA A 168 -2.00 10.38 20.13
CA ALA A 168 -0.54 10.41 20.25
C ALA A 168 0.10 9.09 19.79
N GLY A 169 -0.51 7.94 20.13
CA GLY A 169 -0.10 6.62 19.66
C GLY A 169 -0.18 6.49 18.14
N ALA A 170 -1.22 7.06 17.52
CA ALA A 170 -1.40 7.06 16.07
C ALA A 170 -0.33 7.90 15.38
N GLU A 171 -0.03 9.10 15.88
CA GLU A 171 1.06 9.93 15.37
C GLU A 171 2.41 9.21 15.43
N LYS A 172 2.70 8.53 16.56
CA LYS A 172 3.93 7.76 16.73
C LYS A 172 4.01 6.56 15.81
N TYR A 173 2.90 5.87 15.60
CA TYR A 173 2.81 4.79 14.63
C TYR A 173 3.11 5.29 13.21
N GLU A 174 2.50 6.40 12.78
CA GLU A 174 2.73 6.96 11.43
C GLU A 174 4.18 7.45 11.26
N GLU A 175 4.76 8.07 12.30
CA GLU A 175 6.19 8.42 12.32
C GLU A 175 7.06 7.17 12.15
N TYR A 176 6.78 6.10 12.91
CA TYR A 176 7.50 4.85 12.88
C TYR A 176 7.44 4.19 11.50
N ILE A 177 6.25 4.04 10.92
CA ILE A 177 6.06 3.42 9.61
C ILE A 177 6.73 4.24 8.51
N ARG A 178 6.60 5.57 8.52
CA ARG A 178 7.27 6.44 7.55
C ARG A 178 8.79 6.25 7.59
N THR A 179 9.39 6.30 8.78
CA THR A 179 10.83 6.08 8.93
C THR A 179 11.24 4.65 8.55
N TYR A 180 10.37 3.66 8.78
CA TYR A 180 10.63 2.28 8.38
C TYR A 180 10.60 2.12 6.85
N GLU A 181 9.60 2.68 6.18
CA GLU A 181 9.49 2.70 4.71
C GLU A 181 10.70 3.39 4.06
N GLU A 182 11.18 4.50 4.61
CA GLU A 182 12.38 5.19 4.11
C GLU A 182 13.66 4.35 4.27
N LYS A 183 13.76 3.54 5.33
CA LYS A 183 14.89 2.65 5.57
C LYS A 183 14.87 1.43 4.65
N VAL A 184 13.69 0.95 4.26
CA VAL A 184 13.54 -0.22 3.39
C VAL A 184 13.74 0.20 1.94
N THR A 185 14.93 -0.03 1.39
CA THR A 185 15.21 0.24 -0.03
C THR A 185 14.44 -0.75 -0.92
N ILE A 186 13.39 -0.28 -1.60
CA ILE A 186 12.73 -1.04 -2.68
C ILE A 186 13.59 -0.89 -3.95
N LYS A 187 14.39 -1.91 -4.29
CA LYS A 187 15.14 -1.96 -5.55
C LYS A 187 14.29 -2.62 -6.64
N ILE A 188 14.04 -1.90 -7.72
CA ILE A 188 13.40 -2.43 -8.94
C ILE A 188 14.52 -2.75 -9.92
N TYR A 189 14.60 -3.99 -10.38
CA TYR A 189 15.59 -4.47 -11.37
C TYR A 189 15.02 -4.44 -12.78
#